data_AF-A0A7C1JPM1-F1
#
_entry.id   AF-A0A7C1JPM1-F1
#
_cell.length_a   1.000
_cell.length_b   1.000
_cell.length_c   1.000
_cell.angle_alpha   90.00
_cell.angle_beta   90.00
_cell.angle_gamma   90.00
#
_symmetry.space_group_name_H-M   'P 1'
#
loop_
_entity.id
_entity.type
_entity.pdbx_description
1 polymer ?
#
loop_
_entity_poly.entity_id
_entity_poly.type
_entity_poly.pdbx_seq_one_letter_code
_entity_poly.pdbx_strand_id
1 'polypeptide(L)'
;MTKEQLLSRLAPYGQEHLVAFWEELDQQGRQSLGRQIWQIDLGLIDRLFRQGDRRCDYGAMAARSQPPPAIRLPPANNPFGREEAIRVGKQALSSGKVGAILVAGGQGTRLGFPHPKGMFPIG
;
A
#
# COMPACT_ATOMS: atom_id res chain seq x y z
N MET A 1 -9.88 12.69 25.55
CA MET A 1 -9.41 13.64 24.51
C MET A 1 -10.47 14.70 24.34
N THR A 2 -10.08 15.97 24.40
CA THR A 2 -10.99 17.10 24.21
C THR A 2 -10.87 17.64 22.79
N LYS A 3 -11.86 18.44 22.37
CA LYS A 3 -11.85 19.10 21.06
C LYS A 3 -10.65 20.03 20.91
N GLU A 4 -10.32 20.75 21.97
CA GLU A 4 -9.21 21.72 22.03
C GLU A 4 -7.87 21.01 21.81
N GLN A 5 -7.67 19.85 22.44
CA GLN A 5 -6.47 19.03 22.25
C GLN A 5 -6.32 18.57 20.79
N LEU A 6 -7.42 18.19 20.15
CA LEU A 6 -7.45 17.80 18.74
C LEU A 6 -7.15 19.00 17.83
N LEU A 7 -7.80 20.14 18.07
CA LEU A 7 -7.57 21.38 17.31
C LEU A 7 -6.10 21.81 17.38
N SER A 8 -5.48 21.81 18.56
CA SER A 8 -4.06 22.16 18.70
C SER A 8 -3.13 21.22 17.93
N ARG A 9 -3.49 19.92 17.81
CA ARG A 9 -2.72 18.96 17.01
C ARG A 9 -2.94 19.15 15.50
N LEU A 10 -4.14 19.51 15.09
CA LEU A 10 -4.56 19.61 13.68
C LEU A 10 -4.17 20.94 13.04
N ALA A 11 -4.18 22.04 13.80
CA ALA A 11 -3.95 23.39 13.30
C ALA A 11 -2.61 23.59 12.56
N PRO A 12 -1.47 23.02 13.01
CA PRO A 12 -0.21 23.12 12.26
C PRO A 12 -0.26 22.53 10.85
N TYR A 13 -1.26 21.68 10.56
CA TYR A 13 -1.42 20.98 9.29
C TYR A 13 -2.66 21.46 8.50
N GLY A 14 -3.41 22.44 9.00
CA GLY A 14 -4.64 22.93 8.36
C GLY A 14 -5.77 21.89 8.31
N GLN A 15 -5.79 20.95 9.27
CA GLN A 15 -6.72 19.81 9.29
C GLN A 15 -7.85 19.95 10.33
N GLU A 16 -8.15 21.17 10.78
CA GLU A 16 -9.16 21.44 11.82
C GLU A 16 -10.58 21.01 11.41
N HIS A 17 -10.84 20.94 10.10
CA HIS A 17 -12.12 20.48 9.55
C HIS A 17 -12.51 19.06 9.99
N LEU A 18 -11.54 18.22 10.38
CA LEU A 18 -11.80 16.86 10.88
C LEU A 18 -12.64 16.85 12.17
N VAL A 19 -12.70 17.96 12.91
CA VAL A 19 -13.51 18.10 14.13
C VAL A 19 -14.62 19.14 13.98
N ALA A 20 -14.99 19.51 12.75
CA ALA A 20 -16.03 20.52 12.48
C ALA A 20 -17.38 20.15 13.14
N PHE A 21 -17.76 18.87 13.08
CA PHE A 21 -19.02 18.34 13.60
C PHE A 21 -18.88 17.71 15.00
N TRP A 22 -17.83 18.05 15.75
CA TRP A 22 -17.55 17.42 17.05
C TRP A 22 -18.71 17.51 18.05
N GLU A 23 -19.47 18.60 18.02
CA GLU A 23 -20.61 18.78 18.94
C GLU A 23 -21.79 17.89 18.61
N GLU A 24 -21.94 17.46 17.37
CA GLU A 24 -23.02 16.59 16.91
C GLU A 24 -22.77 15.11 17.24
N LEU A 25 -21.52 14.76 17.63
CA LEU A 25 -21.15 13.41 18.02
C LEU A 25 -21.55 13.10 19.46
N ASP A 26 -22.02 11.88 19.68
CA ASP A 26 -22.17 11.31 21.02
C ASP A 26 -20.80 10.99 21.66
N GLN A 27 -20.82 10.54 22.91
CA GLN A 27 -19.59 10.24 23.64
C GLN A 27 -18.75 9.15 22.96
N GLN A 28 -19.39 8.12 22.40
CA GLN A 28 -18.71 7.02 21.72
C GLN A 28 -18.06 7.48 20.41
N GLY A 29 -18.77 8.28 19.62
CA GLY A 29 -18.29 8.90 18.39
C GLY A 29 -17.08 9.80 18.64
N ARG A 30 -17.15 10.66 19.66
CA ARG A 30 -16.02 11.53 20.07
C ARG A 30 -14.78 10.70 20.45
N GLN A 31 -14.95 9.62 21.21
CA GLN A 31 -13.85 8.72 21.57
C GLN A 31 -13.27 7.99 20.36
N SER A 32 -14.12 7.51 19.45
CA SER A 32 -13.69 6.81 18.23
C SER A 32 -12.90 7.73 17.30
N LEU A 33 -13.50 8.87 16.94
CA LEU A 33 -12.88 9.87 16.07
C LEU A 33 -11.58 10.40 16.67
N GLY A 34 -11.58 10.72 17.97
CA GLY A 34 -10.38 11.16 18.68
C GLY A 34 -9.24 10.15 18.54
N ARG A 35 -9.51 8.87 18.82
CA ARG A 35 -8.50 7.80 18.69
C ARG A 35 -7.98 7.68 17.25
N GLN A 36 -8.87 7.73 16.25
CA GLN A 36 -8.46 7.67 14.84
C GLN A 36 -7.54 8.84 14.48
N ILE A 37 -7.90 10.07 14.83
CA ILE A 37 -7.07 11.25 14.58
C ILE A 37 -5.69 11.12 15.26
N TRP A 38 -5.64 10.55 16.47
CA TRP A 38 -4.39 10.37 17.19
C TRP A 38 -3.44 9.33 16.57
N GLN A 39 -4.00 8.31 15.92
CA GLN A 39 -3.23 7.27 15.22
C GLN A 39 -2.63 7.76 13.90
N ILE A 40 -3.12 8.87 13.36
CA ILE A 40 -2.60 9.46 12.13
C ILE A 40 -1.29 10.20 12.41
N ASP A 41 -0.25 9.84 11.66
CA ASP A 41 0.96 10.64 11.52
C ASP A 41 0.70 11.81 10.55
N LEU A 42 0.17 12.90 11.10
CA LEU A 42 -0.15 14.12 10.35
C LEU A 42 1.08 14.75 9.70
N GLY A 43 2.25 14.62 10.33
CA GLY A 43 3.51 15.10 9.78
C GLY A 43 3.96 14.34 8.54
N LEU A 44 3.76 13.02 8.54
CA LEU A 44 4.00 12.20 7.35
C LEU A 44 3.02 12.55 6.22
N ILE A 45 1.73 12.68 6.53
CA ILE A 45 0.71 13.04 5.52
C ILE A 45 1.03 14.40 4.90
N ASP A 46 1.30 15.42 5.71
CA ASP A 46 1.66 16.76 5.22
C ASP A 46 2.93 16.71 4.37
N ARG A 47 3.96 15.96 4.80
CA ARG A 47 5.17 15.77 4.02
C ARG A 47 4.89 15.10 2.67
N LEU A 48 4.15 14.00 2.64
CA LEU A 48 3.84 13.27 1.42
C LEU A 48 2.98 14.11 0.46
N PHE A 49 2.03 14.87 1.01
CA PHE A 49 1.18 15.77 0.23
C PHE A 49 1.95 16.96 -0.35
N ARG A 50 2.82 17.60 0.44
CA ARG A 50 3.67 18.71 -0.04
C ARG A 50 4.79 18.24 -0.97
N GLN A 51 5.30 17.03 -0.76
CA GLN A 51 6.15 16.34 -1.73
C GLN A 51 5.40 15.93 -2.98
N GLY A 52 4.05 16.05 -2.95
CA GLY A 52 3.11 15.77 -4.00
C GLY A 52 3.72 16.00 -5.37
N ASP A 53 3.84 14.88 -6.07
CA ASP A 53 4.34 14.75 -7.42
C ASP A 53 5.43 15.77 -7.75
N ARG A 54 6.58 15.70 -7.05
CA ARG A 54 7.83 16.31 -7.53
C ARG A 54 7.86 16.05 -9.03
N ARG A 55 7.56 17.07 -9.85
CA ARG A 55 7.24 16.98 -11.29
C ARG A 55 8.12 15.93 -11.95
N CYS A 56 7.69 14.68 -11.85
CA CYS A 56 8.37 13.59 -12.48
C CYS A 56 7.72 13.63 -13.82
N ASP A 57 8.48 14.09 -14.82
CA ASP A 57 8.04 13.94 -16.18
C ASP A 57 8.07 12.44 -16.48
N TYR A 58 7.00 11.75 -16.10
CA TYR A 58 6.82 10.32 -16.32
C TYR A 58 6.87 10.01 -17.82
N GLY A 59 6.52 10.99 -18.67
CA GLY A 59 6.70 10.92 -20.12
C GLY A 59 8.18 10.82 -20.50
N ALA A 60 9.01 11.74 -20.03
CA ALA A 60 10.47 11.70 -20.24
C ALA A 60 11.12 10.46 -19.60
N MET A 61 10.64 10.00 -18.44
CA MET A 61 11.09 8.77 -17.79
C MET A 61 10.75 7.52 -18.62
N ALA A 62 9.54 7.45 -19.16
CA ALA A 62 9.12 6.34 -20.01
C ALA A 62 9.88 6.36 -21.35
N ALA A 63 10.06 7.54 -21.96
CA ALA A 63 10.78 7.70 -23.22
C ALA A 63 12.25 7.25 -23.15
N ARG A 64 12.90 7.41 -21.99
CA ARG A 64 14.29 6.95 -21.76
C ARG A 64 14.38 5.51 -21.24
N SER A 65 13.26 4.85 -20.97
CA SER A 65 13.26 3.50 -20.42
C SER A 65 13.73 2.49 -21.48
N GLN A 66 14.53 1.51 -21.04
CA GLN A 66 14.95 0.38 -21.86
C GLN A 66 14.50 -0.91 -21.20
N PRO A 67 14.29 -2.01 -21.97
CA PRO A 67 14.01 -3.30 -21.39
C PRO A 67 15.09 -3.69 -20.37
N PRO A 68 14.72 -4.19 -19.18
CA PRO A 68 15.71 -4.69 -18.24
C PRO A 68 16.41 -5.92 -18.84
N PRO A 69 17.64 -6.22 -18.42
CA PRO A 69 18.26 -7.51 -18.70
C PRO A 69 17.31 -8.62 -18.29
N ALA A 70 16.92 -9.45 -19.25
CA ALA A 70 15.91 -10.48 -19.05
C ALA A 70 16.39 -11.79 -19.68
N ILE A 71 16.22 -12.87 -18.91
CA ILE A 71 16.51 -14.23 -19.37
C ILE A 71 15.22 -14.80 -19.95
N ARG A 72 15.24 -15.18 -21.22
CA ARG A 72 14.08 -15.79 -21.88
C ARG A 72 14.04 -17.28 -21.53
N LEU A 73 12.91 -17.74 -21.00
CA LEU A 73 12.55 -19.15 -20.96
C LEU A 73 12.06 -19.54 -22.39
N PRO A 74 12.30 -20.77 -22.88
CA PRO A 74 13.11 -21.13 -24.07
C PRO A 74 12.62 -20.68 -25.47
N PRO A 75 13.47 -20.74 -26.53
CA PRO A 75 14.89 -21.10 -26.56
C PRO A 75 15.73 -20.02 -27.23
N ALA A 76 16.24 -19.05 -26.48
CA ALA A 76 17.29 -18.17 -26.97
C ALA A 76 18.27 -17.90 -25.82
N ASN A 77 19.52 -18.35 -25.98
CA ASN A 77 20.68 -18.03 -25.14
C ASN A 77 20.43 -17.97 -23.63
N ASN A 78 19.64 -18.91 -23.09
CA ASN A 78 19.47 -19.02 -21.64
C ASN A 78 20.68 -19.79 -21.07
N PRO A 79 21.55 -19.16 -20.26
CA PRO A 79 22.71 -19.85 -19.68
C PRO A 79 22.31 -20.84 -18.58
N PHE A 80 21.05 -20.81 -18.12
CA PHE A 80 20.55 -21.69 -17.07
C PHE A 80 19.64 -22.78 -17.67
N GLY A 81 19.98 -24.04 -17.40
CA GLY A 81 19.13 -25.18 -17.76
C GLY A 81 17.84 -25.17 -16.95
N ARG A 82 16.69 -25.35 -17.62
CA ARG A 82 15.36 -25.40 -16.97
C ARG A 82 15.31 -26.44 -15.84
N GLU A 83 15.85 -27.62 -16.09
CA GLU A 83 15.85 -28.73 -15.13
C GLU A 83 16.70 -28.42 -13.90
N GLU A 84 17.86 -27.81 -14.12
CA GLU A 84 18.76 -27.37 -13.06
C GLU A 84 18.12 -26.29 -12.18
N ALA A 85 17.44 -25.30 -12.80
CA ALA A 85 16.72 -24.28 -12.06
C ALA A 85 15.60 -24.87 -11.17
N ILE A 86 14.85 -25.86 -11.68
CA ILE A 86 13.82 -26.57 -10.90
C ILE A 86 14.47 -27.34 -9.75
N ARG A 87 15.59 -28.02 -9.99
CA ARG A 87 16.31 -28.81 -8.98
C ARG A 87 16.78 -27.93 -7.82
N VAL A 88 17.44 -26.81 -8.12
CA VAL A 88 17.91 -25.84 -7.12
C VAL A 88 16.73 -25.21 -6.37
N GLY A 89 15.66 -24.85 -7.07
CA GLY A 89 14.45 -24.30 -6.45
C GLY A 89 13.80 -25.26 -5.45
N LYS A 90 13.70 -26.55 -5.79
CA LYS A 90 13.20 -27.59 -4.88
C LYS A 90 14.08 -27.75 -3.64
N GLN A 91 15.41 -27.69 -3.80
CA GLN A 91 16.34 -27.77 -2.68
C GLN A 91 16.24 -26.53 -1.77
N ALA A 92 16.08 -25.34 -2.34
CA ALA A 92 15.86 -24.12 -1.55
C ALA A 92 14.55 -24.21 -0.75
N LEU A 93 13.49 -24.73 -1.37
CA LEU A 93 12.20 -24.92 -0.72
C LEU A 93 12.30 -25.94 0.42
N SER A 94 12.90 -27.12 0.18
CA SER A 94 13.02 -28.16 1.21
C SER A 94 13.98 -27.80 2.35
N SER A 95 14.93 -26.90 2.10
CA SER A 95 15.84 -26.38 3.13
C SER A 95 15.29 -25.16 3.89
N GLY A 96 14.02 -24.80 3.70
CA GLY A 96 13.38 -23.69 4.42
C GLY A 96 13.88 -22.31 4.02
N LYS A 97 14.48 -22.17 2.83
CA LYS A 97 15.05 -20.90 2.33
C LYS A 97 14.07 -20.09 1.47
N VAL A 98 12.82 -20.52 1.36
CA VAL A 98 11.81 -19.88 0.50
C VAL A 98 10.63 -19.42 1.35
N GLY A 99 10.28 -18.14 1.20
CA GLY A 99 9.06 -17.54 1.73
C GLY A 99 8.28 -16.85 0.61
N ALA A 100 6.96 -16.73 0.79
CA ALA A 100 6.09 -16.01 -0.13
C ALA A 100 5.41 -14.84 0.58
N ILE A 101 5.36 -13.68 -0.06
CA ILE A 101 4.61 -12.52 0.40
C ILE A 101 3.39 -12.37 -0.50
N LEU A 102 2.21 -12.58 0.08
CA LEU A 102 0.94 -12.40 -0.62
C LEU A 102 0.41 -10.98 -0.37
N VAL A 103 0.31 -10.18 -1.42
CA VAL A 103 -0.30 -8.85 -1.36
C VAL A 103 -1.83 -8.98 -1.54
N ALA A 104 -2.55 -9.18 -0.44
CA ALA A 104 -4.00 -9.45 -0.42
C ALA A 104 -4.85 -8.33 0.23
N GLY A 105 -4.33 -7.10 0.34
CA GLY A 105 -5.05 -5.98 0.98
C GLY A 105 -6.22 -5.40 0.18
N GLY A 106 -6.40 -5.80 -1.09
CA GLY A 106 -7.45 -5.27 -1.97
C GLY A 106 -8.84 -5.81 -1.63
N GLN A 107 -9.81 -4.91 -1.53
CA GLN A 107 -11.24 -5.25 -1.43
C GLN A 107 -11.80 -5.70 -2.78
N GLY A 108 -12.75 -6.63 -2.76
CA GLY A 108 -13.43 -7.18 -3.95
C GLY A 108 -14.46 -6.25 -4.60
N THR A 109 -14.45 -4.95 -4.30
CA THR A 109 -15.54 -4.02 -4.68
C THR A 109 -15.77 -3.93 -6.18
N ARG A 110 -14.72 -3.99 -7.01
CA ARG A 110 -14.86 -4.04 -8.48
C ARG A 110 -15.51 -5.32 -9.01
N LEU A 111 -15.55 -6.38 -8.20
CA LEU A 111 -16.22 -7.64 -8.51
C LEU A 111 -17.63 -7.71 -7.93
N GLY A 112 -18.15 -6.61 -7.35
CA GLY A 112 -19.43 -6.61 -6.64
C GLY A 112 -19.41 -7.44 -5.35
N PHE A 113 -18.23 -7.71 -4.79
CA PHE A 113 -18.06 -8.59 -3.64
C PHE A 113 -17.56 -7.80 -2.42
N PRO A 114 -18.26 -7.83 -1.27
CA PRO A 114 -17.96 -6.99 -0.11
C PRO A 114 -16.80 -7.50 0.76
N HIS A 115 -16.14 -8.58 0.36
CA HIS A 115 -15.05 -9.21 1.11
C HIS A 115 -13.70 -9.07 0.38
N PRO A 116 -12.56 -9.39 1.05
CA PRO A 116 -11.25 -9.43 0.41
C PRO A 116 -11.26 -10.25 -0.90
N LYS A 117 -10.55 -9.76 -1.91
CA LYS A 117 -10.58 -10.35 -3.27
C LYS A 117 -10.23 -11.85 -3.30
N GLY A 118 -9.35 -12.30 -2.40
CA GLY A 118 -8.95 -13.72 -2.30
C GLY A 118 -10.07 -14.67 -1.87
N MET A 119 -11.17 -14.15 -1.32
CA MET A 119 -12.35 -14.95 -0.93
C MET A 119 -13.39 -15.06 -2.06
N PHE A 120 -13.14 -14.46 -3.24
CA PHE A 120 -14.10 -14.43 -4.33
C PHE A 120 -14.28 -15.84 -4.94
N PRO A 121 -15.50 -16.38 -5.00
CA PRO A 121 -15.77 -17.67 -5.64
C PRO A 121 -15.67 -17.53 -7.17
N ILE A 122 -14.92 -18.41 -7.83
CA ILE A 122 -14.70 -18.37 -9.29
C ILE A 122 -15.58 -19.38 -10.06
N GLY A 123 -16.43 -20.12 -9.36
CA GLY A 123 -17.31 -21.16 -9.89
C GLY A 123 -17.98 -21.92 -8.75
#